data_AF-A0A535BUI0-F1
#
_entry.id   AF-A0A535BUI0-F1
#
_cell.length_a   1.000
_cell.length_b   1.000
_cell.length_c   1.000
_cell.angle_alpha   90.00
_cell.angle_beta   90.00
_cell.angle_gamma   90.00
#
_symmetry.space_group_name_H-M   'P 1'
#
loop_
_entity.id
_entity.type
_entity.pdbx_description
1 polymer ?
#
loop_
_entity_poly.entity_id
_entity_poly.type
_entity_poly.pdbx_seq_one_letter_code
_entity_poly.pdbx_strand_id
1 'polypeptide(L)'
;MDARARGLLEEWTRGLGRDRRASLYLLLEELCRGMDVSRHNRFGFLRLRAEFETSSELFGCTLEELRDAIAATFGGHPPPVERPPSALEELRAKVSERGHPDFR
;
A
#
# COMPACT_ATOMS: atom_id res chain seq x y z
N MET A 1 10.34 -11.03 7.39
CA MET A 1 9.87 -10.67 8.74
C MET A 1 10.14 -11.82 9.69
N ASP A 2 10.84 -11.54 10.81
CA ASP A 2 11.14 -12.55 11.83
C ASP A 2 9.93 -12.86 12.75
N ALA A 3 10.06 -13.86 13.62
CA ALA A 3 8.97 -14.32 14.49
C ALA A 3 8.58 -13.29 15.58
N ARG A 4 9.54 -12.48 16.06
CA ARG A 4 9.31 -11.46 17.08
C ARG A 4 8.52 -10.29 16.48
N ALA A 5 8.98 -9.81 15.34
CA ALA A 5 8.32 -8.79 14.52
C ALA A 5 6.86 -9.17 14.23
N ARG A 6 6.65 -10.42 13.80
CA ARG A 6 5.32 -10.97 13.55
C ARG A 6 4.42 -10.92 14.80
N GLY A 7 4.91 -11.39 15.94
CA GLY A 7 4.13 -11.39 17.19
C GLY A 7 3.76 -9.98 17.67
N LEU A 8 4.68 -9.02 17.57
CA LEU A 8 4.41 -7.61 17.91
C LEU A 8 3.36 -7.00 16.98
N LEU A 9 3.44 -7.31 15.69
CA LEU A 9 2.48 -6.82 14.70
C LEU A 9 1.09 -7.43 14.91
N GLU A 10 1.00 -8.72 15.18
CA GLU A 10 -0.25 -9.40 15.49
C GLU A 10 -0.93 -8.83 16.74
N GLU A 11 -0.14 -8.51 17.78
CA GLU A 11 -0.66 -7.87 18.99
C GLU A 11 -1.18 -6.46 18.70
N TRP A 12 -0.40 -5.65 17.98
CA TRP A 12 -0.78 -4.29 17.61
C TRP A 12 -2.04 -4.27 16.72
N THR A 13 -2.10 -5.15 15.72
CA THR A 13 -3.24 -5.25 14.80
C THR A 13 -4.50 -5.76 15.47
N ARG A 14 -4.40 -6.62 16.49
CA ARG A 14 -5.55 -7.02 17.33
C ARG A 14 -6.16 -5.84 18.08
N GLY A 15 -5.35 -4.85 18.46
CA GLY A 15 -5.81 -3.59 19.05
C GLY A 15 -6.50 -2.64 18.06
N LEU A 16 -6.41 -2.90 16.76
CA LEU A 16 -7.04 -2.07 15.73
C LEU A 16 -8.41 -2.62 15.32
N GLY A 17 -9.42 -1.75 15.42
CA GLY A 17 -10.74 -2.03 14.83
C GLY A 17 -10.64 -2.33 13.33
N ARG A 18 -11.62 -3.08 12.80
CA ARG A 18 -11.66 -3.51 11.40
C ARG A 18 -11.51 -2.36 10.40
N ASP A 19 -12.20 -1.25 10.64
CA ASP A 19 -12.17 -0.09 9.74
C ASP A 19 -10.80 0.57 9.69
N ARG A 20 -10.11 0.67 10.83
CA ARG A 20 -8.74 1.20 10.88
C ARG A 20 -7.76 0.31 10.13
N ARG A 21 -7.88 -1.01 10.28
CA ARG A 21 -7.09 -1.98 9.50
C ARG A 21 -7.36 -1.83 8.01
N ALA A 22 -8.60 -1.54 7.62
CA ALA A 22 -8.97 -1.35 6.23
C ALA A 22 -8.33 -0.08 5.65
N SER A 23 -8.47 1.06 6.34
CA SER A 23 -7.83 2.31 5.93
C SER A 23 -6.31 2.19 5.87
N LEU A 24 -5.70 1.51 6.86
CA LEU A 24 -4.27 1.27 6.89
C LEU A 24 -3.82 0.40 5.72
N TYR A 25 -4.54 -0.68 5.42
CA TYR A 25 -4.25 -1.53 4.26
C TYR A 25 -4.27 -0.73 2.96
N LEU A 26 -5.33 0.05 2.73
CA LEU A 26 -5.47 0.84 1.51
C LEU A 26 -4.35 1.87 1.37
N LEU A 27 -3.92 2.47 2.49
CA LEU A 27 -2.81 3.41 2.50
C LEU A 27 -1.47 2.74 2.18
N LEU A 28 -1.20 1.59 2.82
CA LEU A 28 0.02 0.82 2.57
C LEU A 28 0.08 0.31 1.14
N GLU A 29 -1.04 -0.14 0.59
CA GLU A 29 -1.16 -0.55 -0.80
C GLU A 29 -0.85 0.61 -1.76
N GLU A 30 -1.34 1.83 -1.46
CA GLU A 30 -0.98 3.02 -2.23
C GLU A 30 0.53 3.34 -2.15
N LEU A 31 1.11 3.27 -0.95
CA LEU A 31 2.54 3.53 -0.74
C LEU A 31 3.40 2.50 -1.48
N CYS A 32 3.02 1.21 -1.45
CA CYS A 32 3.70 0.12 -2.13
C CYS A 32 3.61 0.24 -3.66
N ARG A 33 2.49 0.73 -4.21
CA ARG A 33 2.35 1.02 -5.66
C ARG A 33 3.23 2.16 -6.14
N GLY A 34 3.70 3.00 -5.22
CA GLY A 34 4.57 4.13 -5.51
C GLY A 34 3.81 5.41 -5.82
N MET A 35 4.58 6.48 -6.07
CA MET A 35 4.02 7.81 -6.24
C MET A 35 3.36 7.98 -7.61
N ASP A 36 2.03 8.12 -7.62
CA ASP A 36 1.31 8.67 -8.76
C ASP A 36 1.28 10.21 -8.70
N VAL A 37 2.10 10.86 -9.52
CA VAL A 37 2.19 12.33 -9.58
C VAL A 37 0.93 13.01 -10.08
N SER A 38 0.03 12.29 -10.74
CA SER A 38 -1.27 12.83 -11.17
C SER A 38 -2.31 12.83 -10.05
N ARG A 39 -2.05 12.12 -8.94
CA ARG A 39 -2.92 12.06 -7.76
C ARG A 39 -2.34 12.75 -6.54
N HIS A 40 -1.03 12.63 -6.33
CA HIS A 40 -0.41 12.96 -5.06
C HIS A 40 0.41 14.23 -5.13
N ASN A 41 0.34 15.01 -4.05
CA ASN A 41 1.37 15.98 -3.78
C ASN A 41 2.69 15.26 -3.44
N ARG A 42 3.76 15.56 -4.20
CA ARG A 42 5.08 14.92 -4.04
C ARG A 42 5.62 14.98 -2.61
N PHE A 43 5.54 16.15 -1.96
CA PHE A 43 6.06 16.32 -0.61
C PHE A 43 5.26 15.49 0.40
N GLY A 44 3.93 15.56 0.32
CA GLY A 44 3.05 14.79 1.21
C GLY A 44 3.26 13.29 1.09
N PHE A 45 3.35 12.77 -0.13
CA PHE A 45 3.59 11.34 -0.38
C PHE A 45 4.95 10.88 0.18
N LEU A 46 6.03 11.61 -0.15
CA LEU A 46 7.38 11.23 0.28
C LEU A 46 7.54 11.31 1.81
N ARG A 47 6.95 12.33 2.44
CA ARG A 47 6.94 12.45 3.89
C ARG A 47 6.21 11.27 4.54
N LEU A 48 5.01 10.95 4.07
CA LEU A 48 4.22 9.85 4.62
C LEU A 48 4.92 8.50 4.44
N ARG A 49 5.51 8.28 3.26
CA ARG A 49 6.32 7.09 2.99
C ARG A 49 7.49 6.97 3.97
N ALA A 50 8.24 8.05 4.19
CA ALA A 50 9.36 8.06 5.13
C ALA A 50 8.92 7.81 6.58
N GLU A 51 7.79 8.38 7.00
CA GLU A 51 7.21 8.12 8.33
C GLU A 51 6.88 6.64 8.52
N PHE A 52 6.30 6.00 7.50
CA PHE A 52 6.03 4.56 7.54
C PHE A 52 7.27 3.70 7.45
N GLU A 53 8.25 4.02 6.58
CA GLU A 53 9.51 3.28 6.50
C GLU A 53 10.22 3.31 7.86
N THR A 54 10.31 4.48 8.49
CA THR A 54 10.88 4.64 9.85
C THR A 54 10.07 3.90 10.92
N SER A 55 8.74 3.93 10.83
CA SER A 55 7.88 3.21 11.78
C SER A 55 7.91 1.69 11.58
N SER A 56 8.17 1.23 10.36
CA SER A 56 8.27 -0.20 10.04
C SER A 56 9.60 -0.77 10.55
N GLU A 57 10.65 0.05 10.69
CA GLU A 57 11.86 -0.31 11.44
C GLU A 57 11.55 -0.65 12.90
N LEU A 58 10.57 0.01 13.54
CA LEU A 58 10.16 -0.34 14.92
C LEU A 58 9.61 -1.76 15.02
N PHE A 59 8.98 -2.24 13.95
CA PHE A 59 8.49 -3.61 13.84
C PHE A 59 9.51 -4.56 13.21
N GLY A 60 10.63 -4.07 12.67
CA GLY A 60 11.61 -4.88 11.96
C GLY A 60 11.06 -5.49 10.66
N CYS A 61 10.21 -4.76 9.94
CA CYS A 61 9.62 -5.21 8.68
C CYS A 61 9.65 -4.11 7.60
N THR A 62 9.52 -4.52 6.35
CA THR A 62 9.35 -3.64 5.19
C THR A 62 7.90 -3.15 5.06
N LEU A 63 7.66 -2.15 4.22
CA LEU A 63 6.31 -1.65 3.91
C LEU A 63 5.42 -2.75 3.31
N GLU A 64 5.97 -3.57 2.42
CA GLU A 64 5.30 -4.67 1.77
C GLU A 64 4.94 -5.78 2.77
N GLU A 65 5.86 -6.11 3.68
CA GLU A 65 5.59 -7.08 4.75
C GLU A 65 4.52 -6.57 5.72
N LEU A 66 4.55 -5.28 6.05
CA LEU A 66 3.52 -4.64 6.85
C LEU A 66 2.16 -4.72 6.16
N ARG A 67 2.09 -4.34 4.86
CA ARG A 67 0.88 -4.44 4.05
C ARG A 67 0.33 -5.87 4.05
N ASP A 68 1.16 -6.85 3.76
CA ASP A 68 0.78 -8.25 3.64
C ASP A 68 0.27 -8.80 4.97
N ALA A 69 0.89 -8.40 6.07
CA ALA A 69 0.45 -8.79 7.40
C ALA A 69 -0.89 -8.15 7.78
N ILE A 70 -1.15 -6.88 7.43
CA ILE A 70 -2.49 -6.29 7.58
C ILE A 70 -3.51 -7.02 6.70
N ALA A 71 -3.16 -7.35 5.46
CA ALA A 71 -4.02 -8.06 4.52
C ALA A 71 -4.43 -9.45 5.06
N ALA A 72 -3.48 -10.17 5.67
CA ALA A 72 -3.72 -11.47 6.30
C ALA A 72 -4.79 -11.41 7.41
N THR A 73 -4.93 -10.26 8.10
CA THR A 73 -5.97 -10.07 9.14
C THR A 73 -7.40 -10.05 8.59
N PHE A 74 -7.57 -10.00 7.27
CA PHE A 74 -8.86 -10.13 6.57
C PHE A 74 -9.09 -11.53 6.00
N GLY A 75 -8.24 -12.52 6.30
CA GLY A 75 -8.42 -13.89 5.83
C GLY A 75 -8.26 -14.04 4.31
N GLY A 76 -7.40 -13.23 3.69
CA GLY A 76 -7.17 -13.27 2.25
C GLY A 76 -8.17 -12.46 1.41
N HIS A 77 -9.12 -11.78 2.05
CA HIS A 77 -10.08 -10.89 1.40
C HIS A 77 -9.91 -9.46 1.92
N PRO A 78 -8.79 -8.79 1.62
CA PRO A 78 -8.62 -7.40 2.00
C PRO A 78 -9.67 -6.52 1.31
N PRO A 79 -10.00 -5.35 1.88
CA PRO A 79 -10.97 -4.45 1.28
C PRO A 79 -10.51 -4.04 -0.14
N PRO A 80 -11.44 -3.98 -1.10
CA PRO A 80 -11.10 -3.56 -2.45
C PRO A 80 -10.61 -2.11 -2.44
N VAL A 81 -9.67 -1.80 -3.34
CA VAL A 81 -9.28 -0.42 -3.61
C VAL A 81 -10.38 0.22 -4.46
N GLU A 82 -11.44 0.68 -3.80
CA GLU A 82 -12.53 1.42 -4.45
C GLU A 82 -12.08 2.86 -4.71
N ARG A 83 -11.36 3.06 -5.81
CA ARG A 83 -11.00 4.40 -6.29
C ARG A 83 -11.17 4.50 -7.80
N PRO A 84 -11.64 5.64 -8.34
CA PRO A 84 -11.58 5.88 -9.77
C PRO A 84 -10.11 5.90 -10.22
N PRO A 85 -9.78 5.43 -11.44
CA PRO A 85 -8.42 5.43 -11.96
C PRO A 85 -7.85 6.86 -12.09
N SER A 86 -6.53 7.00 -12.07
CA SER A 86 -5.89 8.30 -12.31
C SER A 86 -5.75 8.59 -13.77
N ALA A 87 -5.43 9.84 -14.10
CA ALA A 87 -5.02 10.22 -15.44
C ALA A 87 -3.87 9.34 -15.98
N LEU A 88 -2.90 8.94 -15.14
CA LEU A 88 -1.81 8.05 -15.56
C LEU A 88 -2.26 6.59 -15.71
N GLU A 89 -3.10 6.08 -14.81
CA GLU A 89 -3.67 4.72 -14.95
C GLU A 89 -4.55 4.60 -16.18
N GLU A 90 -5.38 5.61 -16.46
CA GLU A 90 -6.19 5.71 -17.67
C GLU A 90 -5.34 5.80 -18.93
N LEU A 91 -4.29 6.63 -18.92
CA LEU A 91 -3.37 6.75 -20.05
C LEU A 91 -2.66 5.42 -20.30
N ARG A 92 -2.17 4.76 -19.25
CA ARG A 92 -1.55 3.43 -19.35
C ARG A 92 -2.50 2.41 -19.96
N ALA A 93 -3.75 2.34 -19.49
CA ALA A 93 -4.75 1.43 -20.04
C ALA A 93 -4.98 1.68 -21.55
N LYS A 94 -5.17 2.95 -21.94
CA LYS A 94 -5.35 3.35 -23.35
C LYS A 94 -4.15 2.99 -24.23
N VAL A 95 -2.93 3.13 -23.73
CA VAL A 95 -1.70 2.77 -24.46
C VAL A 95 -1.57 1.26 -24.59
N SER A 96 -1.84 0.51 -23.51
CA SER A 96 -1.80 -0.96 -23.53
C SER A 96 -2.82 -1.57 -24.50
N GLU A 97 -4.03 -1.02 -24.59
CA GLU A 97 -5.07 -1.49 -25.53
C GLU A 97 -4.71 -1.23 -27.00
N ARG A 98 -4.01 -0.13 -27.31
CA ARG A 98 -3.65 0.26 -28.68
C ARG A 98 -2.35 -0.40 -29.18
N GLY A 99 -1.62 -1.07 -28.30
CA GLY A 99 -0.24 -1.50 -28.50
C GLY A 99 0.69 -0.28 -28.47
N HIS A 100 1.78 -0.38 -27.72
CA HIS A 100 2.74 0.72 -27.61
C HIS A 100 3.38 1.00 -28.97
N PRO A 101 3.40 2.25 -29.46
CA PRO A 101 3.97 2.57 -30.76
C PRO A 101 5.45 2.19 -30.89
N ASP A 102 6.23 2.22 -29.79
CA ASP A 102 7.64 1.82 -29.77
C ASP A 102 7.88 0.29 -29.63
N PHE A 103 6.84 -0.52 -29.48
CA PHE A 103 6.96 -1.99 -29.36
C PHE A 103 6.12 -2.74 -30.42
N ARG A 104 5.90 -2.11 -31.58
CA ARG A 104 5.31 -2.76 -32.77
C ARG A 104 6.40 -3.31 -33.69
#